data_AF-A0A6B0WGK7-F1
#
_entry.id   AF-A0A6B0WGK7-F1
#
_cell.length_a   1.000
_cell.length_b   1.000
_cell.length_c   1.000
_cell.angle_alpha   90.00
_cell.angle_beta   90.00
_cell.angle_gamma   90.00
#
_symmetry.space_group_name_H-M   'P 1'
#
loop_
_entity.id
_entity.type
_entity.pdbx_description
1 polymer ?
#
loop_
_entity_poly.entity_id
_entity_poly.type
_entity_poly.pdbx_seq_one_letter_code
_entity_poly.pdbx_strand_id
1 'polypeptide(L)'
;MKSRLIILSVCTLLAAILVWGGGQRGGSGAQEAVPNAPLFEVDPFWPQPLPNNWLLGSTIGVSVDSDDHVWIVHRGNLAPNEIPAALDPPFAEACCHPAPPILEFDQEGKLVQHWGGPGEGYDWPDSNHGIWVDPMDNVWIGGNGADDSHALKFSHSGELLLQVGEDGYAEPDSNSMTRYQKVA
;
A
#
# COMPACT_ATOMS: atom_id res chain seq x y z
N MET A 1 -19.75 76.28 50.96
CA MET A 1 -18.49 77.04 50.82
C MET A 1 -17.36 76.12 51.25
N LYS A 2 -16.49 75.70 50.31
CA LYS A 2 -15.52 74.62 50.53
C LYS A 2 -14.13 75.21 50.78
N SER A 3 -13.52 74.89 51.92
CA SER A 3 -12.08 75.08 52.14
C SER A 3 -11.55 74.23 53.31
N ARG A 4 -10.81 73.18 52.92
CA ARG A 4 -9.48 72.78 53.43
C ARG A 4 -9.28 72.18 54.83
N LEU A 5 -8.14 71.47 54.90
CA LEU A 5 -7.33 70.98 56.03
C LEU A 5 -7.63 69.56 56.54
N ILE A 6 -6.74 68.58 56.33
CA ILE A 6 -5.44 68.30 57.02
C ILE A 6 -5.73 67.73 58.43
N ILE A 7 -5.15 66.66 58.99
CA ILE A 7 -4.17 65.60 58.67
C ILE A 7 -4.19 64.69 59.96
N LEU A 8 -3.69 63.45 59.86
CA LEU A 8 -3.00 62.64 60.89
C LEU A 8 -3.78 61.72 61.86
N SER A 9 -3.20 60.52 61.93
CA SER A 9 -2.87 59.71 63.11
C SER A 9 -3.79 58.55 63.48
N VAL A 10 -3.34 57.33 63.80
CA VAL A 10 -2.10 56.52 63.64
C VAL A 10 -2.35 55.28 64.54
N CYS A 11 -1.78 54.11 64.18
CA CYS A 11 -1.60 52.90 65.02
C CYS A 11 -2.90 52.11 65.37
N THR A 12 -2.96 50.77 65.39
CA THR A 12 -1.93 49.72 65.55
C THR A 12 -2.55 48.33 65.29
N LEU A 13 -1.84 47.49 64.53
CA LEU A 13 -1.55 46.05 64.75
C LEU A 13 -2.63 45.07 65.28
N LEU A 14 -2.82 43.95 64.57
CA LEU A 14 -2.50 42.59 65.06
C LEU A 14 -2.52 41.55 63.91
N ALA A 15 -1.47 40.74 63.85
CA ALA A 15 -1.16 39.76 62.82
C ALA A 15 -1.58 38.34 63.23
N ALA A 16 -1.85 37.47 62.25
CA ALA A 16 -1.71 36.02 62.38
C ALA A 16 -1.28 35.41 61.04
N ILE A 17 -0.06 34.89 61.00
CA ILE A 17 0.48 34.04 59.95
C ILE A 17 -0.01 32.62 60.23
N LEU A 18 -0.41 31.88 59.19
CA LEU A 18 -0.07 30.46 58.92
C LEU A 18 -1.07 29.89 57.90
N VAL A 19 -0.56 29.45 56.75
CA VAL A 19 -0.58 28.06 56.25
C VAL A 19 -0.07 28.08 54.81
N TRP A 20 1.02 27.36 54.58
CA TRP A 20 1.48 26.94 53.25
C TRP A 20 0.34 26.30 52.47
N GLY A 21 -0.17 27.01 51.48
CA GLY A 21 -0.91 26.42 50.36
C GLY A 21 -0.01 26.54 49.14
N GLY A 22 0.96 25.63 49.01
CA GLY A 22 1.64 25.42 47.74
C GLY A 22 0.57 25.19 46.69
N GLY A 23 0.43 26.14 45.77
CA GLY A 23 -0.48 26.02 44.64
C GLY A 23 0.02 24.86 43.77
N GLN A 24 -0.41 23.64 44.10
CA GLN A 24 -0.52 22.60 43.10
C GLN A 24 -1.58 23.10 42.12
N ARG A 25 -1.12 23.78 41.07
CA ARG A 25 -1.79 23.71 39.79
C ARG A 25 -1.77 22.24 39.42
N GLY A 26 -2.77 21.50 39.91
CA GLY A 26 -3.21 20.27 39.29
C GLY A 26 -3.58 20.66 37.87
N GLY A 27 -2.61 20.62 36.97
CA GLY A 27 -2.91 20.43 35.58
C GLY A 27 -3.67 19.13 35.54
N SER A 28 -4.99 19.21 35.43
CA SER A 28 -5.76 18.18 34.77
C SER A 28 -5.21 18.14 33.35
N GLY A 29 -4.11 17.40 33.16
CA GLY A 29 -3.80 16.85 31.87
C GLY A 29 -5.00 16.00 31.55
N ALA A 30 -5.90 16.51 30.72
CA ALA A 30 -6.85 15.66 30.04
C ALA A 30 -5.97 14.63 29.33
N GLN A 31 -5.96 13.42 29.85
CA GLN A 31 -5.33 12.31 29.17
C GLN A 31 -6.16 12.13 27.91
N GLU A 32 -5.61 12.57 26.77
CA GLU A 32 -6.25 12.36 25.48
C GLU A 32 -6.62 10.88 25.41
N ALA A 33 -7.91 10.62 25.24
CA ALA A 33 -8.39 9.27 25.06
C ALA A 33 -7.69 8.74 23.80
N VAL A 34 -6.79 7.78 23.99
CA VAL A 34 -6.19 7.05 22.86
C VAL A 34 -7.36 6.44 22.09
N PRO A 35 -7.61 6.83 20.83
CA PRO A 35 -8.68 6.22 20.06
C PRO A 35 -8.44 4.72 20.03
N ASN A 36 -9.45 3.92 20.37
CA ASN A 36 -9.35 2.47 20.20
C ASN A 36 -8.99 2.19 18.74
N ALA A 37 -7.94 1.41 18.52
CA ALA A 37 -7.55 1.00 17.17
C ALA A 37 -8.73 0.27 16.49
N PRO A 38 -8.88 0.41 15.16
CA PRO A 38 -9.89 -0.35 14.43
C PRO A 38 -9.69 -1.86 14.64
N LEU A 39 -10.79 -2.56 14.84
CA LEU A 39 -10.83 -4.03 14.79
C LEU A 39 -11.14 -4.44 13.36
N PHE A 40 -10.39 -5.42 12.85
CA PHE A 40 -10.58 -5.97 11.51
C PHE A 40 -11.18 -7.37 11.60
N GLU A 41 -12.09 -7.67 10.68
CA GLU A 41 -12.61 -9.02 10.46
C GLU A 41 -12.33 -9.45 9.01
N VAL A 42 -12.25 -10.76 8.79
CA VAL A 42 -12.02 -11.32 7.46
C VAL A 42 -13.36 -11.36 6.73
N ASP A 43 -13.40 -10.83 5.50
CA ASP A 43 -14.47 -11.13 4.55
C ASP A 43 -14.12 -12.42 3.79
N PRO A 44 -14.84 -13.54 4.02
CA PRO A 44 -14.55 -14.81 3.36
C PRO A 44 -15.07 -14.89 1.91
N PHE A 45 -15.82 -13.88 1.43
CA PHE A 45 -16.41 -13.87 0.09
C PHE A 45 -15.69 -12.91 -0.87
N TRP A 46 -14.62 -12.26 -0.41
CA TRP A 46 -13.76 -11.41 -1.20
C TRP A 46 -12.42 -12.13 -1.53
N PRO A 47 -11.93 -12.09 -2.79
CA PRO A 47 -12.61 -11.58 -3.99
C PRO A 47 -13.68 -12.56 -4.49
N GLN A 48 -14.54 -12.10 -5.40
CA GLN A 48 -15.52 -12.94 -6.09
C GLN A 48 -14.81 -13.96 -7.00
N PRO A 49 -15.47 -15.09 -7.34
CA PRO A 49 -14.90 -16.07 -8.26
C PRO A 49 -14.46 -15.45 -9.59
N LEU A 50 -13.23 -15.76 -10.00
CA LEU A 50 -12.70 -15.27 -11.27
C LEU A 50 -13.47 -15.87 -12.46
N PRO A 51 -13.63 -15.11 -13.56
CA PRO A 51 -14.22 -15.64 -14.78
C PRO A 51 -13.26 -16.62 -15.47
N ASN A 52 -13.72 -17.24 -16.56
CA ASN A 52 -12.89 -18.02 -17.49
C ASN A 52 -12.15 -19.22 -16.87
N ASN A 53 -12.61 -19.73 -15.72
CA ASN A 53 -11.95 -20.80 -14.97
C ASN A 53 -10.48 -20.49 -14.66
N TRP A 54 -10.23 -19.22 -14.34
CA TRP A 54 -8.89 -18.76 -14.01
C TRP A 54 -8.46 -19.14 -12.60
N LEU A 55 -7.18 -19.47 -12.51
CA LEU A 55 -6.50 -19.74 -11.26
C LEU A 55 -5.40 -18.70 -11.03
N LEU A 56 -5.30 -18.27 -9.78
CA LEU A 56 -4.17 -17.50 -9.29
C LEU A 56 -3.06 -18.47 -8.89
N GLY A 57 -1.83 -18.16 -9.30
CA GLY A 57 -0.66 -18.73 -8.62
C GLY A 57 -0.33 -17.92 -7.37
N SER A 58 0.95 -17.69 -7.10
CA SER A 58 1.35 -16.91 -5.93
C SER A 58 0.99 -15.42 -6.09
N THR A 59 -0.03 -14.96 -5.38
CA THR A 59 -0.33 -13.53 -5.20
C THR A 59 0.73 -12.91 -4.30
N ILE A 60 1.54 -12.00 -4.87
CA ILE A 60 2.81 -11.57 -4.25
C ILE A 60 2.85 -10.08 -3.94
N GLY A 61 2.06 -9.28 -4.65
CA GLY A 61 1.93 -7.85 -4.40
C GLY A 61 0.48 -7.40 -4.42
N VAL A 62 0.19 -6.37 -3.64
CA VAL A 62 -1.13 -5.72 -3.56
C VAL A 62 -0.94 -4.21 -3.51
N SER A 63 -1.84 -3.47 -4.17
CA SER A 63 -1.90 -2.02 -4.12
C SER A 63 -3.36 -1.55 -4.20
N VAL A 64 -3.59 -0.26 -4.00
CA VAL A 64 -4.92 0.36 -4.07
C VAL A 64 -4.80 1.64 -4.88
N ASP A 65 -5.73 1.87 -5.79
CA ASP A 65 -5.76 3.06 -6.64
C ASP A 65 -6.64 4.18 -6.07
N SER A 66 -6.86 5.25 -6.83
CA SER A 66 -7.63 6.40 -6.37
C SER A 66 -9.15 6.16 -6.23
N ASP A 67 -9.66 5.05 -6.79
CA ASP A 67 -11.07 4.63 -6.74
C ASP A 67 -11.33 3.57 -5.65
N ASP A 68 -10.36 3.36 -4.74
CA ASP A 68 -10.35 2.29 -3.74
C ASP A 68 -10.43 0.87 -4.35
N HIS A 69 -10.03 0.70 -5.61
CA HIS A 69 -9.92 -0.62 -6.22
C HIS A 69 -8.63 -1.30 -5.78
N VAL A 70 -8.72 -2.62 -5.54
CA VAL A 70 -7.59 -3.44 -5.12
C VAL A 70 -6.92 -4.04 -6.34
N TRP A 71 -5.64 -3.76 -6.47
CA TRP A 71 -4.79 -4.28 -7.52
C TRP A 71 -3.90 -5.39 -6.96
N ILE A 72 -3.80 -6.50 -7.68
CA ILE A 72 -2.82 -7.53 -7.36
C ILE A 72 -1.89 -7.79 -8.53
N VAL A 73 -0.67 -8.19 -8.17
CA VAL A 73 0.21 -8.91 -9.09
C VAL A 73 0.41 -10.33 -8.56
N HIS A 74 0.28 -11.30 -9.46
CA HIS A 74 0.55 -12.69 -9.14
C HIS A 74 1.49 -13.34 -10.14
N ARG A 75 1.98 -14.53 -9.78
CA ARG A 75 2.77 -15.40 -10.63
C ARG A 75 1.87 -16.47 -11.25
N GLY A 76 2.16 -16.88 -12.48
CA GLY A 76 1.52 -18.02 -13.15
C GLY A 76 2.17 -19.37 -12.82
N ASN A 77 2.76 -19.50 -11.63
CA ASN A 77 3.56 -20.67 -11.21
C ASN A 77 2.71 -21.87 -10.79
N LEU A 78 1.73 -22.22 -11.62
CA LEU A 78 0.82 -23.34 -11.45
C LEU A 78 1.41 -24.62 -12.05
N ALA A 79 1.18 -25.74 -11.39
CA ALA A 79 1.58 -27.06 -11.87
C ALA A 79 0.71 -27.51 -13.06
N PRO A 80 1.22 -28.39 -13.95
CA PRO A 80 0.46 -28.84 -15.12
C PRO A 80 -0.91 -29.44 -14.82
N ASN A 81 -1.06 -30.11 -13.67
CA ASN A 81 -2.35 -30.68 -13.24
C ASN A 81 -3.36 -29.64 -12.72
N GLU A 82 -2.92 -28.41 -12.45
CA GLU A 82 -3.79 -27.29 -12.04
C GLU A 82 -4.35 -26.55 -13.26
N ILE A 83 -3.60 -26.51 -14.36
CA ILE A 83 -3.98 -25.81 -15.60
C ILE A 83 -4.13 -26.74 -16.83
N PRO A 84 -4.88 -27.85 -16.74
CA PRO A 84 -4.81 -28.90 -17.77
C PRO A 84 -5.41 -28.52 -19.13
N ALA A 85 -6.18 -27.43 -19.20
CA ALA A 85 -6.69 -26.85 -20.44
C ALA A 85 -5.72 -25.87 -21.10
N ALA A 86 -4.69 -25.38 -20.38
CA ALA A 86 -3.69 -24.45 -20.91
C ALA A 86 -2.45 -25.14 -21.49
N LEU A 87 -2.36 -26.47 -21.39
CA LEU A 87 -1.23 -27.25 -21.90
C LEU A 87 -1.33 -27.51 -23.41
N ASP A 88 -0.21 -27.85 -24.03
CA ASP A 88 -0.14 -28.26 -25.44
C ASP A 88 0.54 -29.66 -25.57
N PRO A 89 -0.21 -30.73 -25.91
CA PRO A 89 -1.67 -30.76 -26.11
C PRO A 89 -2.45 -30.66 -24.79
N PRO A 90 -3.68 -30.10 -24.79
CA PRO A 90 -4.52 -30.07 -23.61
C PRO A 90 -5.03 -31.47 -23.27
N PHE A 91 -5.20 -31.77 -21.98
CA PHE A 91 -5.80 -33.04 -21.52
C PHE A 91 -7.12 -32.85 -20.75
N ALA A 92 -7.61 -31.62 -20.64
CA ALA A 92 -8.97 -31.28 -20.20
C ALA A 92 -9.53 -30.13 -21.05
N GLU A 93 -10.83 -30.17 -21.37
CA GLU A 93 -11.47 -29.23 -22.29
C GLU A 93 -11.88 -27.89 -21.64
N ALA A 94 -12.22 -27.89 -20.35
CA ALA A 94 -12.96 -26.76 -19.74
C ALA A 94 -12.19 -25.99 -18.65
N CYS A 95 -11.27 -26.64 -17.94
CA CYS A 95 -10.53 -26.03 -16.84
C CYS A 95 -9.10 -26.56 -16.88
N CYS A 96 -8.09 -25.82 -16.46
CA CYS A 96 -8.11 -24.44 -15.99
C CYS A 96 -7.00 -23.67 -16.70
N HIS A 97 -7.02 -22.33 -16.57
CA HIS A 97 -5.99 -21.47 -17.16
C HIS A 97 -5.40 -20.56 -16.07
N PRO A 98 -4.12 -20.18 -16.16
CA PRO A 98 -3.60 -19.10 -15.32
C PRO A 98 -4.35 -17.80 -15.65
N ALA A 99 -4.70 -17.02 -14.62
CA ALA A 99 -5.19 -15.66 -14.83
C ALA A 99 -4.07 -14.76 -15.43
N PRO A 100 -4.41 -13.65 -16.10
CA PRO A 100 -3.45 -12.61 -16.43
C PRO A 100 -2.76 -12.07 -15.17
N PRO A 101 -1.48 -11.70 -15.23
CA PRO A 101 -0.70 -11.45 -14.01
C PRO A 101 -1.16 -10.26 -13.16
N ILE A 102 -1.81 -9.27 -13.78
CA ILE A 102 -2.33 -8.07 -13.13
C ILE A 102 -3.85 -8.12 -13.16
N LEU A 103 -4.46 -8.02 -11.99
CA LEU A 103 -5.92 -8.00 -11.81
C LEU A 103 -6.31 -6.82 -10.93
N GLU A 104 -7.39 -6.15 -11.32
CA GLU A 104 -8.02 -5.06 -10.57
C GLU A 104 -9.41 -5.52 -10.11
N PHE A 105 -9.70 -5.30 -8.83
CA PHE A 105 -10.96 -5.63 -8.20
C PHE A 105 -11.60 -4.38 -7.60
N ASP A 106 -12.92 -4.25 -7.73
CA ASP A 106 -13.66 -3.24 -6.98
C ASP A 106 -13.74 -3.61 -5.48
N GLN A 107 -14.34 -2.72 -4.68
CA GLN A 107 -14.49 -2.90 -3.24
C GLN A 107 -15.30 -4.16 -2.90
N GLU A 108 -16.25 -4.55 -3.75
CA GLU A 108 -17.05 -5.78 -3.63
C GLU A 108 -16.31 -7.03 -4.12
N GLY A 109 -15.05 -6.90 -4.57
CA GLY A 109 -14.20 -8.00 -5.00
C GLY A 109 -14.52 -8.53 -6.38
N LYS A 110 -15.31 -7.82 -7.18
CA LYS A 110 -15.56 -8.17 -8.57
C LYS A 110 -14.38 -7.72 -9.42
N LEU A 111 -13.95 -8.59 -10.33
CA LEU A 111 -12.92 -8.27 -11.30
C LEU A 111 -13.40 -7.16 -12.25
N VAL A 112 -12.68 -6.03 -12.25
CA VAL A 112 -12.95 -4.86 -13.09
C VAL A 112 -12.21 -4.99 -14.42
N GLN A 113 -10.91 -5.29 -14.35
CA GLN A 113 -10.06 -5.51 -15.52
C GLN A 113 -8.85 -6.36 -15.18
N HIS A 114 -8.14 -6.76 -16.23
CA HIS A 114 -6.96 -7.61 -16.16
C HIS A 114 -6.06 -7.36 -17.36
N TRP A 115 -4.74 -7.46 -17.17
CA TRP A 115 -3.76 -7.36 -18.25
C TRP A 115 -2.38 -7.88 -17.80
N GLY A 116 -1.38 -7.73 -18.66
CA GLY A 116 0.01 -8.01 -18.34
C GLY A 116 0.55 -9.28 -18.98
N GLY A 117 1.83 -9.53 -18.71
CA GLY A 117 2.62 -10.60 -19.32
C GLY A 117 3.59 -10.08 -20.39
N PRO A 118 4.41 -10.98 -20.96
CA PRO A 118 5.34 -10.65 -22.04
C PRO A 118 4.64 -9.97 -23.22
N GLY A 119 5.28 -8.94 -23.78
CA GLY A 119 4.75 -8.16 -24.88
C GLY A 119 5.85 -7.49 -25.70
N GLU A 120 5.46 -6.69 -26.69
CA GLU A 120 6.41 -5.97 -27.54
C GLU A 120 6.83 -4.65 -26.89
N GLY A 121 8.13 -4.34 -26.95
CA GLY A 121 8.67 -3.03 -26.56
C GLY A 121 9.04 -2.87 -25.08
N TYR A 122 8.99 -3.95 -24.30
CA TYR A 122 9.46 -3.99 -22.91
C TYR A 122 9.87 -5.41 -22.52
N ASP A 123 10.65 -5.51 -21.44
CA ASP A 123 11.06 -6.78 -20.86
C ASP A 123 10.12 -7.12 -19.70
N TRP A 124 9.24 -8.11 -19.84
CA TRP A 124 8.38 -8.50 -18.71
C TRP A 124 9.19 -9.25 -17.64
N PRO A 125 8.99 -9.01 -16.34
CA PRO A 125 9.72 -9.72 -15.29
C PRO A 125 9.59 -11.24 -15.38
N ASP A 126 10.71 -11.96 -15.25
CA ASP A 126 10.76 -13.41 -15.15
C ASP A 126 9.94 -13.93 -13.96
N SER A 127 9.96 -13.17 -12.85
CA SER A 127 9.21 -13.52 -11.64
C SER A 127 8.63 -12.28 -11.01
N ASN A 128 7.40 -11.94 -11.40
CA ASN A 128 6.64 -10.83 -10.81
C ASN A 128 6.78 -10.76 -9.29
N HIS A 129 6.88 -9.55 -8.75
CA HIS A 129 7.01 -9.33 -7.32
C HIS A 129 6.30 -8.06 -6.85
N GLY A 130 6.83 -6.89 -7.18
CA GLY A 130 6.27 -5.61 -6.73
C GLY A 130 5.12 -5.14 -7.60
N ILE A 131 4.13 -4.50 -6.97
CA ILE A 131 3.11 -3.69 -7.63
C ILE A 131 2.86 -2.43 -6.82
N TRP A 132 2.74 -1.30 -7.51
CA TRP A 132 2.33 -0.03 -6.90
C TRP A 132 1.50 0.78 -7.88
N VAL A 133 0.35 1.27 -7.44
CA VAL A 133 -0.44 2.25 -8.21
C VAL A 133 -0.08 3.64 -7.75
N ASP A 134 0.36 4.49 -8.69
CA ASP A 134 0.75 5.87 -8.40
C ASP A 134 -0.46 6.81 -8.31
N PRO A 135 -0.31 8.04 -7.76
CA PRO A 135 -1.44 8.97 -7.61
C PRO A 135 -2.08 9.47 -8.92
N MET A 136 -1.55 9.07 -10.08
CA MET A 136 -2.14 9.32 -11.40
C MET A 136 -2.71 8.03 -11.99
N ASP A 137 -2.94 7.01 -11.15
CA ASP A 137 -3.48 5.69 -11.46
C ASP A 137 -2.68 4.91 -12.51
N ASN A 138 -1.37 5.19 -12.58
CA ASN A 138 -0.47 4.35 -13.37
C ASN A 138 0.02 3.19 -12.52
N VAL A 139 0.18 2.03 -13.15
CA VAL A 139 0.55 0.79 -12.47
C VAL A 139 2.02 0.49 -12.69
N TRP A 140 2.79 0.50 -11.61
CA TRP A 140 4.19 0.13 -11.58
C TRP A 140 4.33 -1.32 -11.16
N ILE A 141 5.21 -2.06 -11.84
CA ILE A 141 5.55 -3.44 -11.48
C ILE A 141 7.05 -3.66 -11.46
N GLY A 142 7.47 -4.64 -10.67
CA GLY A 142 8.85 -5.09 -10.55
C GLY A 142 8.98 -6.61 -10.44
N GLY A 143 10.22 -7.08 -10.58
CA GLY A 143 10.57 -8.49 -10.63
C GLY A 143 11.51 -8.97 -9.53
N ASN A 144 11.48 -10.27 -9.25
CA ASN A 144 12.38 -10.97 -8.33
C ASN A 144 13.08 -12.19 -8.98
N GLY A 145 13.04 -12.28 -10.30
CA GLY A 145 13.81 -13.20 -11.12
C GLY A 145 15.31 -13.06 -10.92
N ALA A 146 16.07 -13.97 -11.53
CA ALA A 146 17.53 -13.90 -11.46
C ALA A 146 18.07 -12.73 -12.27
N ASP A 147 17.46 -12.48 -13.43
CA ASP A 147 17.85 -11.45 -14.39
C ASP A 147 17.02 -10.17 -14.27
N ASP A 148 15.89 -10.21 -13.54
CA ASP A 148 15.06 -9.03 -13.27
C ASP A 148 15.88 -7.90 -12.64
N SER A 149 15.97 -6.77 -13.34
CA SER A 149 16.77 -5.62 -12.89
C SER A 149 16.16 -4.26 -13.27
N HIS A 150 14.86 -4.26 -13.51
CA HIS A 150 14.09 -3.15 -14.06
C HIS A 150 12.73 -3.03 -13.40
N ALA A 151 12.11 -1.87 -13.59
CA ALA A 151 10.72 -1.60 -13.26
C ALA A 151 9.96 -1.15 -14.50
N LEU A 152 8.71 -1.56 -14.61
CA LEU A 152 7.81 -1.14 -15.69
C LEU A 152 6.72 -0.26 -15.12
N LYS A 153 6.32 0.76 -15.88
CA LYS A 153 5.16 1.60 -15.62
C LYS A 153 4.18 1.44 -16.77
N PHE A 154 2.95 1.14 -16.43
CA PHE A 154 1.82 1.06 -17.35
C PHE A 154 0.78 2.13 -17.02
N SER A 155 -0.02 2.52 -18.01
CA SER A 155 -1.28 3.21 -17.75
C SER A 155 -2.22 2.31 -16.96
N HIS A 156 -3.28 2.90 -16.39
CA HIS A 156 -4.35 2.13 -15.72
C HIS A 156 -4.83 0.96 -16.59
N SER A 157 -5.01 1.19 -17.91
CA SER A 157 -5.48 0.16 -18.86
C SER A 157 -4.40 -0.79 -19.39
N GLY A 158 -3.17 -0.75 -18.89
CA GLY A 158 -2.12 -1.71 -19.25
C GLY A 158 -1.28 -1.38 -20.49
N GLU A 159 -1.33 -0.14 -21.00
CA GLU A 159 -0.39 0.32 -22.04
C GLU A 159 0.95 0.71 -21.39
N LEU A 160 2.08 0.23 -21.93
CA LEU A 160 3.40 0.59 -21.44
C LEU A 160 3.64 2.10 -21.59
N LEU A 161 4.04 2.76 -20.49
CA LEU A 161 4.42 4.17 -20.47
C LEU A 161 5.93 4.37 -20.34
N LEU A 162 6.58 3.53 -19.53
CA LEU A 162 7.99 3.67 -19.21
C LEU A 162 8.57 2.33 -18.74
N GLN A 163 9.80 2.06 -19.15
CA GLN A 163 10.67 1.08 -18.51
C GLN A 163 11.85 1.83 -17.89
N VAL A 164 12.14 1.52 -16.63
CA VAL A 164 13.28 2.05 -15.90
C VAL A 164 14.22 0.90 -15.64
N GLY A 165 15.39 0.94 -16.29
CA GLY A 165 16.38 -0.12 -16.24
C GLY A 165 16.27 -1.09 -17.41
N GLU A 166 17.19 -2.04 -17.45
CA GLU A 166 17.34 -3.05 -18.48
C GLU A 166 17.20 -4.42 -17.84
N ASP A 167 16.58 -5.36 -18.55
CA ASP A 167 16.62 -6.76 -18.15
C ASP A 167 18.07 -7.30 -18.19
N GLY A 168 18.33 -8.31 -17.38
CA GLY A 168 19.60 -9.00 -17.32
C GLY A 168 20.48 -8.56 -16.17
N TYR A 169 21.18 -9.53 -15.60
CA TYR A 169 22.13 -9.29 -14.53
C TYR A 169 23.53 -8.96 -15.05
N ALA A 170 24.09 -7.82 -14.64
CA ALA A 170 25.53 -7.62 -14.61
C ALA A 170 25.96 -7.85 -13.16
N GLU A 171 27.20 -8.26 -12.93
CA GLU A 171 27.78 -8.39 -11.58
C GLU A 171 27.25 -7.30 -10.63
N PRO A 172 26.90 -7.64 -9.38
CA PRO A 172 26.12 -6.75 -8.54
C PRO A 172 26.90 -5.45 -8.30
N ASP A 173 26.38 -4.35 -8.80
CA ASP A 173 27.00 -3.02 -8.74
C ASP A 173 26.00 -1.99 -8.20
N SER A 174 26.28 -1.48 -7.01
CA SER A 174 25.46 -0.44 -6.37
C SER A 174 25.51 0.91 -7.08
N ASN A 175 26.43 1.11 -8.04
CA ASN A 175 26.51 2.33 -8.86
C ASN A 175 25.82 2.17 -10.21
N SER A 176 25.18 1.03 -10.46
CA SER A 176 24.48 0.80 -11.72
C SER A 176 23.35 1.81 -11.90
N MET A 177 23.34 2.47 -13.06
CA MET A 177 22.29 3.41 -13.43
C MET A 177 21.21 2.76 -14.31
N THR A 178 21.40 1.51 -14.73
CA THR A 178 20.48 0.78 -15.62
C THR A 178 20.05 -0.57 -15.09
N ARG A 179 20.60 -1.07 -13.98
CA ARG A 179 20.31 -2.40 -13.42
C ARG A 179 20.07 -2.31 -11.92
N TYR A 180 18.81 -2.32 -11.51
CA TYR A 180 18.35 -2.01 -10.16
C TYR A 180 18.14 -3.24 -9.27
N GLN A 181 18.60 -4.41 -9.71
CA GLN A 181 18.35 -5.68 -9.03
C GLN A 181 16.84 -5.92 -8.85
N LYS A 182 16.47 -6.78 -7.90
CA LYS A 182 15.09 -7.22 -7.66
C LYS A 182 14.26 -6.06 -7.10
N VAL A 183 13.21 -5.67 -7.83
CA VAL A 183 12.29 -4.58 -7.49
C VAL A 183 11.02 -5.17 -6.90
N ALA A 184 10.77 -4.87 -5.62
CA ALA A 184 9.66 -5.38 -4.82
C ALA A 184 8.65 -4.29 -4.47
#